data_AF-E3MGN5-F1
#
_entry.id   AF-E3MGN5-F1
#
_cell.length_a   1.000
_cell.length_b   1.000
_cell.length_c   1.000
_cell.angle_alpha   90.00
_cell.angle_beta   90.00
_cell.angle_gamma   90.00
#
_symmetry.space_group_name_H-M   'P 1'
#
loop_
_entity.id
_entity.type
_entity.pdbx_description
1 polymer ?
#
loop_
_entity_poly.entity_id
_entity_poly.type
_entity_poly.pdbx_seq_one_letter_code
_entity_poly.pdbx_strand_id
1 'polypeptide(L)'
;MAPSFLEIPELPMEKIMNNLDFFAIQSVRKTCRDLRNFIDDKKPGIGMNYIEIDETSDDREVTLAIFPPFSMHSEDINIHLFYQNHENGCRILRAISDDGYEHKTVENLNFLDAVLHDFKIVLNSQKSVFEKVTVTSKTFFEKFEETMKSQKPYQSCAVLHSISKHLIF
;
A
#
# COMPACT_ATOMS: atom_id res chain seq x y z
N MET A 1 -0.34 36.92 12.17
CA MET A 1 -0.40 35.45 12.20
C MET A 1 -0.15 34.95 10.80
N ALA A 2 0.64 33.89 10.64
CA ALA A 2 0.76 33.24 9.34
C ALA A 2 -0.55 32.48 9.06
N PRO A 3 -1.01 32.45 7.79
CA PRO A 3 -2.20 31.66 7.43
C PRO A 3 -1.97 30.18 7.73
N SER A 4 -3.00 29.52 8.24
CA SER A 4 -2.99 28.08 8.51
C SER A 4 -3.22 27.30 7.22
N PHE A 5 -2.59 26.13 7.11
CA PHE A 5 -2.86 25.21 5.99
C PHE A 5 -4.33 24.78 5.94
N LEU A 6 -5.03 24.77 7.08
CA LEU A 6 -6.46 24.44 7.17
C LEU A 6 -7.38 25.56 6.67
N GLU A 7 -6.87 26.77 6.47
CA GLU A 7 -7.61 27.91 5.91
C GLU A 7 -7.57 27.93 4.38
N ILE A 8 -6.78 27.03 3.76
CA ILE A 8 -6.71 26.88 2.30
C ILE A 8 -8.06 26.32 1.80
N PRO A 9 -8.68 26.95 0.79
CA PRO A 9 -9.92 26.43 0.20
C PRO A 9 -9.73 25.03 -0.38
N GLU A 10 -10.84 24.31 -0.52
CA GLU A 10 -10.86 22.90 -0.94
C GLU A 10 -10.12 22.64 -2.25
N LEU A 11 -10.37 23.44 -3.29
CA LEU A 11 -9.82 23.20 -4.62
C LEU A 11 -8.28 23.38 -4.70
N PRO A 12 -7.68 24.45 -4.13
CA PRO A 12 -6.24 24.52 -3.95
C PRO A 12 -5.67 23.39 -3.08
N MET A 13 -6.36 22.97 -2.00
CA MET A 13 -5.91 21.88 -1.15
C MET A 13 -5.87 20.55 -1.91
N GLU A 14 -6.88 20.25 -2.71
CA GLU A 14 -6.93 19.06 -3.57
C GLU A 14 -5.79 19.07 -4.60
N LYS A 15 -5.51 20.22 -5.21
CA LYS A 15 -4.37 20.37 -6.13
C LYS A 15 -3.04 20.12 -5.43
N ILE A 16 -2.86 20.60 -4.20
CA ILE A 16 -1.64 20.34 -3.41
C ILE A 16 -1.51 18.83 -3.17
N MET A 17 -2.57 18.17 -2.69
CA MET A 17 -2.53 16.73 -2.40
C MET A 17 -2.25 15.88 -3.64
N ASN A 18 -2.79 16.24 -4.80
CA ASN A 18 -2.54 15.54 -6.07
C ASN A 18 -1.09 15.71 -6.59
N ASN A 19 -0.29 16.61 -6.02
CA ASN A 19 1.14 16.75 -6.33
C ASN A 19 2.03 16.02 -5.32
N LEU A 20 1.46 15.39 -4.29
CA LEU A 20 2.21 14.64 -3.29
C LEU A 20 2.33 13.17 -3.71
N ASP A 21 3.47 12.56 -3.40
CA ASP A 21 3.61 11.11 -3.49
C ASP A 21 2.77 10.40 -2.40
N PHE A 22 2.59 9.09 -2.56
CA PHE A 22 1.81 8.28 -1.63
C PHE A 22 2.28 8.43 -0.17
N PHE A 23 3.58 8.44 0.08
CA PHE A 23 4.13 8.49 1.44
C PHE A 23 3.94 9.87 2.08
N ALA A 24 4.07 10.94 1.30
CA ALA A 24 3.74 12.30 1.72
C ALA A 24 2.25 12.41 2.06
N ILE A 25 1.35 11.85 1.23
CA ILE A 25 -0.09 11.78 1.55
C ILE A 25 -0.32 11.05 2.89
N GLN A 26 0.31 9.88 3.09
CA GLN A 26 0.20 9.15 4.35
C GLN A 26 0.76 9.92 5.55
N SER A 27 1.81 10.73 5.34
CA SER A 27 2.38 11.57 6.39
C SER A 27 1.43 12.70 6.76
N VAL A 28 0.86 13.39 5.77
CA VAL A 28 -0.15 14.44 5.98
C VAL A 28 -1.38 13.89 6.71
N ARG A 29 -1.87 12.71 6.31
CA ARG A 29 -3.02 12.02 6.94
C ARG A 29 -2.82 11.75 8.44
N LYS A 30 -1.57 11.63 8.90
CA LYS A 30 -1.23 11.37 10.32
C LYS A 30 -1.15 12.64 11.17
N THR A 31 -1.12 13.83 10.58
CA THR A 31 -0.88 15.09 11.30
C THR A 31 -2.08 15.58 12.12
N CYS A 32 -3.27 15.69 11.53
CA CYS A 32 -4.48 16.13 12.23
C CYS A 32 -5.76 15.47 11.68
N ARG A 33 -6.85 15.57 12.44
CA ARG A 33 -8.15 14.96 12.10
C ARG A 33 -8.76 15.55 10.83
N ASP A 34 -8.66 16.86 10.64
CA ASP A 34 -9.30 17.53 9.51
C ASP A 34 -8.63 17.15 8.18
N LEU A 35 -7.28 17.07 8.16
CA LEU A 35 -6.54 16.59 7.00
C LEU A 35 -6.76 15.10 6.73
N ARG A 36 -6.90 14.29 7.79
CA ARG A 36 -7.27 12.89 7.65
C ARG A 36 -8.63 12.74 6.97
N ASN A 37 -9.63 13.46 7.44
CA ASN A 37 -10.97 13.44 6.85
C ASN A 37 -10.94 13.92 5.39
N PHE A 38 -10.22 15.01 5.11
CA PHE A 38 -10.05 15.51 3.75
C PHE A 38 -9.46 14.44 2.81
N ILE A 39 -8.38 13.77 3.22
CA ILE A 39 -7.73 12.72 2.42
C ILE A 39 -8.66 11.52 2.24
N ASP A 40 -9.33 11.08 3.31
CA ASP A 40 -10.23 9.92 3.26
C ASP A 40 -11.48 10.19 2.38
N ASP A 41 -11.97 11.43 2.35
CA ASP A 41 -13.12 11.86 1.54
C ASP A 41 -12.74 12.14 0.08
N LYS A 42 -11.64 12.88 -0.15
CA LYS A 42 -11.23 13.30 -1.49
C LYS A 42 -10.44 12.23 -2.23
N LYS A 43 -9.72 11.37 -1.50
CA LYS A 43 -8.88 10.29 -2.04
C LYS A 43 -8.01 10.79 -3.19
N PRO A 44 -7.06 11.70 -2.91
CA PRO A 44 -6.17 12.26 -3.92
C PRO A 44 -5.50 11.12 -4.69
N GLY A 45 -5.51 11.21 -6.02
CA GLY A 45 -5.10 10.11 -6.88
C GLY A 45 -3.59 9.88 -6.77
N ILE A 46 -3.17 8.62 -6.62
CA ILE A 46 -1.75 8.25 -6.55
C ILE A 46 -1.21 7.76 -7.90
N GLY A 47 -2.07 7.64 -8.91
CA GLY A 47 -1.69 7.23 -10.27
C GLY A 47 -1.26 5.77 -10.40
N MET A 48 -1.52 4.96 -9.37
CA MET A 48 -1.13 3.56 -9.30
C MET A 48 -2.28 2.66 -9.68
N ASN A 49 -2.06 1.70 -10.58
CA ASN A 49 -3.14 0.84 -11.06
C ASN A 49 -2.90 -0.65 -10.78
N TYR A 50 -1.70 -1.01 -10.29
CA TYR A 50 -1.30 -2.38 -10.07
C TYR A 50 -0.83 -2.56 -8.63
N ILE A 51 -1.23 -3.68 -8.03
CA ILE A 51 -0.72 -4.15 -6.74
C ILE A 51 -0.22 -5.57 -6.91
N GLU A 52 0.96 -5.84 -6.37
CA GLU A 52 1.55 -7.18 -6.29
C GLU A 52 1.92 -7.47 -4.84
N ILE A 53 1.56 -8.66 -4.38
CA ILE A 53 1.90 -9.17 -3.06
C ILE A 53 2.56 -10.52 -3.23
N ASP A 54 3.82 -10.62 -2.81
CA ASP A 54 4.61 -11.85 -2.92
C ASP A 54 5.17 -12.26 -1.57
N GLU A 55 4.97 -13.52 -1.20
CA GLU A 55 5.56 -14.12 0.00
C GLU A 55 6.80 -14.92 -0.36
N THR A 56 7.88 -14.76 0.41
CA THR A 56 9.11 -15.53 0.22
C THR A 56 8.89 -17.02 0.51
N SER A 57 9.70 -17.89 -0.09
CA SER A 57 9.55 -19.34 0.05
C SER A 57 9.83 -19.88 1.45
N ASP A 58 10.47 -19.09 2.33
CA ASP A 58 10.72 -19.42 3.73
C ASP A 58 9.65 -18.85 4.68
N ASP A 59 8.59 -18.24 4.15
CA ASP A 59 7.46 -17.63 4.88
C ASP A 59 7.88 -16.58 5.93
N ARG A 60 9.05 -15.94 5.72
CA ARG A 60 9.60 -14.92 6.64
C ARG A 60 9.42 -13.51 6.16
N GLU A 61 9.07 -13.31 4.89
CA GLU A 61 8.90 -11.99 4.31
C GLU A 61 7.72 -11.95 3.34
N VAL A 62 7.02 -10.83 3.35
CA VAL A 62 6.05 -10.49 2.31
C VAL A 62 6.42 -9.15 1.71
N THR A 63 6.42 -9.08 0.38
CA THR A 63 6.55 -7.85 -0.39
C THR A 63 5.17 -7.32 -0.74
N LEU A 64 4.96 -6.01 -0.58
CA LEU A 64 3.85 -5.26 -1.15
C LEU A 64 4.43 -4.25 -2.14
N ALA A 65 4.19 -4.50 -3.43
CA ALA A 65 4.58 -3.62 -4.52
C ALA A 65 3.36 -2.91 -5.11
N ILE A 66 3.49 -1.63 -5.40
CA ILE A 66 2.45 -0.79 -5.99
C ILE A 66 3.08 0.04 -7.09
N PHE A 67 2.54 -0.04 -8.29
CA PHE A 67 3.14 0.58 -9.47
C PHE A 67 2.09 1.09 -10.47
N PRO A 68 2.45 2.08 -11.30
CA PRO A 68 1.60 2.58 -12.37
C PRO A 68 1.39 1.52 -13.45
N PRO A 69 0.50 1.75 -14.43
CA PRO A 69 0.39 0.88 -15.59
C PRO A 69 1.73 0.63 -16.28
N PHE A 70 1.97 -0.61 -16.71
CA PHE A 70 3.17 -0.98 -17.48
C PHE A 70 3.37 -0.16 -18.76
N SER A 71 2.33 0.53 -19.25
CA SER A 71 2.42 1.47 -20.36
C SER A 71 3.07 2.81 -20.00
N MET A 72 3.20 3.13 -18.71
CA MET A 72 3.97 4.24 -18.19
C MET A 72 5.36 3.74 -17.78
N HIS A 73 6.36 4.01 -18.62
CA HIS A 73 7.77 3.79 -18.30
C HIS A 73 8.26 4.87 -17.32
N SER A 74 7.77 4.84 -16.08
CA SER A 74 8.38 5.63 -15.00
C SER A 74 9.07 4.67 -14.04
N GLU A 75 10.38 4.55 -14.17
CA GLU A 75 11.24 3.84 -13.22
C GLU A 75 11.13 4.46 -11.80
N ASP A 76 10.65 5.70 -11.70
CA ASP A 76 10.66 6.52 -10.48
C ASP A 76 9.44 6.39 -9.56
N ILE A 77 8.35 5.70 -9.96
CA ILE A 77 7.09 5.72 -9.20
C ILE A 77 6.64 4.30 -8.82
N ASN A 78 7.55 3.50 -8.28
CA ASN A 78 7.21 2.21 -7.71
C ASN A 78 7.35 2.26 -6.18
N ILE A 79 6.31 1.82 -5.48
CA ILE A 79 6.35 1.66 -4.03
C ILE A 79 6.66 0.20 -3.75
N HIS A 80 7.80 -0.07 -3.10
CA HIS A 80 8.16 -1.40 -2.61
C HIS A 80 8.31 -1.39 -1.09
N LEU A 81 7.48 -2.19 -0.44
CA LEU A 81 7.49 -2.41 1.00
C LEU A 81 7.75 -3.88 1.30
N PHE A 82 8.69 -4.15 2.20
CA PHE A 82 9.04 -5.49 2.64
C PHE A 82 8.69 -5.63 4.12
N TYR A 83 8.00 -6.71 4.46
CA TYR A 83 7.52 -6.99 5.81
C TYR A 83 8.14 -8.30 6.26
N GLN A 84 9.14 -8.19 7.12
CA GLN A 84 9.90 -9.31 7.63
C GLN A 84 9.42 -9.68 9.03
N ASN A 85 9.26 -10.99 9.25
CA ASN A 85 9.12 -11.56 10.56
C ASN A 85 10.37 -11.25 11.41
N HIS A 86 10.17 -10.72 12.60
CA HIS A 86 11.23 -10.33 13.53
C HIS A 86 10.91 -10.89 14.93
N GLU A 87 11.91 -11.24 15.73
CA GLU A 87 11.77 -12.03 16.98
C GLU A 87 10.65 -11.56 17.95
N ASN A 88 10.35 -10.25 17.97
CA ASN A 88 9.26 -9.68 18.76
C ASN A 88 8.39 -8.69 17.96
N GLY A 89 8.21 -8.90 16.66
CA GLY A 89 7.35 -8.02 15.86
C GLY A 89 7.59 -8.09 14.37
N CYS A 90 7.44 -6.93 13.72
CA CYS A 90 7.58 -6.79 12.27
C CYS A 90 8.67 -5.78 11.96
N ARG A 91 9.64 -6.19 11.15
CA ARG A 91 10.57 -5.25 10.50
C ARG A 91 9.98 -4.85 9.15
N ILE A 92 9.83 -3.56 8.93
CA ILE A 92 9.27 -2.99 7.71
C ILE A 92 10.38 -2.24 7.00
N LEU A 93 10.65 -2.60 5.74
CA LEU A 93 11.60 -1.92 4.88
C LEU A 93 10.87 -1.24 3.73
N ARG A 94 11.37 -0.06 3.34
CA ARG A 94 10.92 0.72 2.19
C ARG A 94 12.11 0.89 1.26
N ALA A 95 11.96 0.52 0.00
CA ALA A 95 12.95 0.86 -1.03
C ALA A 95 12.90 2.38 -1.32
N ILE A 96 14.07 3.01 -1.36
CA ILE A 96 14.27 4.43 -1.70
C ILE A 96 15.02 4.54 -3.04
N SER A 97 15.92 3.58 -3.29
CA SER A 97 16.69 3.38 -4.52
C SER A 97 17.01 1.89 -4.66
N ASP A 98 17.60 1.48 -5.77
CA ASP A 98 17.96 0.07 -6.04
C ASP A 98 18.68 -0.62 -4.86
N ASP A 99 19.65 0.07 -4.25
CA ASP A 99 20.42 -0.47 -3.11
C ASP A 99 20.05 0.17 -1.76
N GLY A 100 19.05 1.06 -1.73
CA GLY A 100 18.80 1.95 -0.60
C GLY A 100 17.48 1.63 0.10
N TYR A 101 17.56 1.29 1.39
CA TYR A 101 16.39 0.95 2.19
C TYR A 101 16.28 1.78 3.47
N GLU A 102 15.09 2.33 3.69
CA GLU A 102 14.67 2.80 5.00
C GLU A 102 14.03 1.64 5.75
N HIS A 103 14.27 1.51 7.05
CA HIS A 103 13.62 0.47 7.84
C HIS A 103 13.18 0.96 9.21
N LYS A 104 12.17 0.30 9.74
CA LYS A 104 11.74 0.43 11.14
C LYS A 104 11.29 -0.93 11.66
N THR A 105 11.35 -1.09 12.97
CA THR A 105 10.78 -2.26 13.65
C THR A 105 9.58 -1.82 14.47
N VAL A 106 8.49 -2.58 14.36
CA VAL A 106 7.27 -2.39 15.15
C VAL A 106 7.12 -3.61 16.05
N GLU A 107 7.24 -3.40 17.35
CA GLU A 107 7.09 -4.45 18.35
C GLU A 107 5.65 -4.94 18.45
N ASN A 108 5.47 -6.22 18.81
CA ASN A 108 4.17 -6.86 19.03
C ASN A 108 3.23 -6.80 17.81
N LEU A 109 3.78 -6.64 16.61
CA LEU A 109 3.03 -6.63 15.35
C LEU A 109 3.40 -7.84 14.51
N ASN A 110 2.40 -8.65 14.16
CA ASN A 110 2.58 -9.73 13.19
C ASN A 110 2.77 -9.15 11.78
N PHE A 111 3.77 -9.63 11.05
CA PHE A 111 4.11 -9.10 9.73
C PHE A 111 2.98 -9.28 8.71
N LEU A 112 2.23 -10.40 8.72
CA LEU A 112 1.08 -10.61 7.84
C LEU A 112 -0.06 -9.62 8.15
N ASP A 113 -0.29 -9.31 9.43
CA ASP A 113 -1.24 -8.25 9.83
C ASP A 113 -0.81 -6.87 9.34
N ALA A 114 0.50 -6.57 9.42
CA ALA A 114 1.06 -5.32 8.93
C ALA A 114 0.82 -5.16 7.42
N VAL A 115 1.10 -6.22 6.63
CA VAL A 115 0.88 -6.22 5.18
C VAL A 115 -0.61 -6.02 4.88
N LEU A 116 -1.52 -6.75 5.54
CA LEU A 116 -2.96 -6.62 5.31
C LEU A 116 -3.49 -5.23 5.66
N HIS A 117 -2.98 -4.63 6.74
CA HIS A 117 -3.35 -3.29 7.14
C HIS A 117 -2.95 -2.27 6.06
N ASP A 118 -1.69 -2.30 5.61
CA ASP A 118 -1.19 -1.34 4.63
C ASP A 118 -1.80 -1.59 3.24
N PHE A 119 -2.01 -2.84 2.85
CA PHE A 119 -2.78 -3.21 1.66
C PHE A 119 -4.19 -2.59 1.67
N LYS A 120 -4.92 -2.66 2.79
CA LYS A 120 -6.23 -2.02 2.92
C LYS A 120 -6.16 -0.50 2.78
N ILE A 121 -5.11 0.13 3.28
CA ILE A 121 -4.91 1.57 3.11
C ILE A 121 -4.72 1.90 1.62
N VAL A 122 -3.89 1.12 0.93
CA VAL A 122 -3.62 1.29 -0.51
C VAL A 122 -4.90 1.09 -1.33
N LEU A 123 -5.67 0.04 -1.07
CA LEU A 123 -6.95 -0.18 -1.75
C LEU A 123 -7.92 0.99 -1.62
N ASN A 124 -7.83 1.75 -0.52
CA ASN A 124 -8.73 2.85 -0.23
C ASN A 124 -8.14 4.23 -0.53
N SER A 125 -6.90 4.32 -1.02
CA SER A 125 -6.18 5.59 -1.15
C SER A 125 -6.62 6.45 -2.33
N GLN A 126 -7.29 5.87 -3.32
CA GLN A 126 -7.73 6.57 -4.53
C GLN A 126 -9.18 6.20 -4.91
N LYS A 127 -9.79 7.03 -5.75
CA LYS A 127 -11.15 6.79 -6.29
C LYS A 127 -11.17 5.77 -7.41
N SER A 128 -10.10 5.73 -8.22
CA SER A 128 -9.95 4.78 -9.31
C SER A 128 -9.81 3.37 -8.76
N VAL A 129 -10.40 2.42 -9.49
CA VAL A 129 -10.23 1.01 -9.18
C VAL A 129 -8.86 0.56 -9.70
N PHE A 130 -8.16 -0.27 -8.94
CA PHE A 130 -6.95 -0.93 -9.40
C PHE A 130 -7.28 -1.87 -10.56
N GLU A 131 -6.54 -1.78 -11.66
CA GLU A 131 -6.71 -2.62 -12.84
C GLU A 131 -6.41 -4.08 -12.51
N LYS A 132 -5.39 -4.32 -11.68
CA LYS A 132 -4.95 -5.67 -11.32
C LYS A 132 -4.39 -5.72 -9.90
N VAL A 133 -4.80 -6.76 -9.17
CA VAL A 133 -4.20 -7.16 -7.90
C VAL A 133 -3.74 -8.61 -8.05
N THR A 134 -2.46 -8.85 -7.83
CA THR A 134 -1.85 -10.19 -7.83
C THR A 134 -1.35 -10.52 -6.44
N VAL A 135 -1.67 -11.72 -5.98
CA VAL A 135 -1.21 -12.26 -4.71
C VAL A 135 -0.57 -13.62 -4.98
N THR A 136 0.74 -13.70 -4.83
CA THR A 136 1.55 -14.91 -4.93
C THR A 136 2.02 -15.29 -3.53
N SER A 137 1.18 -16.01 -2.80
CA SER A 137 1.49 -16.44 -1.44
C SER A 137 0.76 -17.73 -1.12
N LYS A 138 1.35 -18.53 -0.22
CA LYS A 138 0.65 -19.66 0.39
C LYS A 138 -0.08 -19.23 1.66
N THR A 139 0.62 -18.62 2.62
CA THR A 139 0.11 -18.37 3.97
C THR A 139 -0.67 -17.06 4.07
N PHE A 140 -0.15 -15.98 3.48
CA PHE A 140 -0.86 -14.70 3.42
C PHE A 140 -2.21 -14.81 2.68
N PHE A 141 -2.30 -15.66 1.66
CA PHE A 141 -3.54 -15.78 0.87
C PHE A 141 -4.74 -16.27 1.68
N GLU A 142 -4.55 -17.21 2.61
CA GLU A 142 -5.64 -17.68 3.49
C GLU A 142 -6.19 -16.52 4.35
N LYS A 143 -5.29 -15.78 4.99
CA LYS A 143 -5.63 -14.62 5.81
C LYS A 143 -6.24 -13.48 4.98
N PHE A 144 -5.75 -13.29 3.76
CA PHE A 144 -6.27 -12.36 2.78
C PHE A 144 -7.71 -12.73 2.39
N GLU A 145 -7.98 -13.98 2.03
CA GLU A 145 -9.33 -14.43 1.66
C GLU A 145 -10.32 -14.22 2.80
N GLU A 146 -9.98 -14.64 4.03
CA GLU A 146 -10.84 -14.43 5.21
C GLU A 146 -11.17 -12.95 5.39
N THR A 147 -10.15 -12.11 5.25
CA THR A 147 -10.28 -10.66 5.36
C THR A 147 -11.19 -10.09 4.28
N MET A 148 -10.99 -10.48 3.02
CA MET A 148 -11.77 -9.99 1.88
C MET A 148 -13.22 -10.47 1.91
N LYS A 149 -13.50 -11.68 2.38
CA LYS A 149 -14.87 -12.23 2.56
C LYS A 149 -15.69 -11.41 3.57
N SER A 150 -15.04 -10.79 4.56
CA SER A 150 -15.69 -9.97 5.57
C SER A 150 -16.02 -8.54 5.12
N GLN A 151 -15.48 -8.10 3.97
CA GLN A 151 -15.65 -6.75 3.45
C GLN A 151 -16.81 -6.66 2.45
N LYS A 152 -17.48 -5.49 2.38
CA LYS A 152 -18.52 -5.23 1.36
C LYS A 152 -17.89 -5.38 -0.04
N PRO A 153 -18.64 -5.89 -1.04
CA PRO A 153 -18.08 -6.16 -2.36
C PRO A 153 -17.43 -4.91 -2.94
N TYR A 154 -16.11 -4.99 -3.16
CA TYR A 154 -15.35 -3.96 -3.84
C TYR A 154 -15.81 -3.87 -5.29
N GLN A 155 -16.08 -2.65 -5.77
CA GLN A 155 -16.40 -2.44 -7.18
C GLN A 155 -15.18 -2.79 -8.03
N SER A 156 -15.30 -3.90 -8.76
CA SER A 156 -14.54 -4.31 -9.96
C SER A 156 -13.01 -4.35 -9.90
N CYS A 157 -12.41 -5.10 -8.97
CA CYS A 157 -11.01 -5.51 -9.16
C CYS A 157 -10.95 -7.01 -9.48
N ALA A 158 -10.30 -7.36 -10.59
CA ALA A 158 -9.99 -8.75 -10.91
C ALA A 158 -8.82 -9.19 -10.01
N VAL A 159 -9.12 -9.92 -8.93
CA VAL A 159 -8.08 -10.59 -8.13
C VAL A 159 -7.63 -11.81 -8.93
N LEU A 160 -6.47 -11.71 -9.56
CA LEU A 160 -5.90 -12.82 -10.31
C LEU A 160 -5.03 -13.65 -9.37
N HIS A 161 -5.46 -14.89 -9.15
CA HIS A 161 -4.74 -15.89 -8.40
C HIS A 161 -3.69 -16.56 -9.30
N SER A 162 -2.42 -16.45 -8.92
CA SER A 162 -1.35 -17.28 -9.47
C SER A 162 -0.80 -18.13 -8.34
N ILE A 163 -1.27 -19.39 -8.22
CA ILE A 163 -0.51 -20.37 -7.45
C ILE A 163 0.68 -20.74 -8.32
N SER A 164 1.84 -20.15 -8.04
CA SER A 164 3.08 -20.74 -8.50
C SER A 164 3.32 -21.99 -7.66
N LYS A 165 2.67 -23.11 -8.02
CA LYS A 165 3.16 -24.44 -7.65
C LYS A 165 4.46 -24.61 -8.43
N HIS A 166 5.57 -24.14 -7.86
CA HIS A 166 6.86 -24.60 -8.32
C HIS A 166 6.89 -26.12 -8.12
N LEU A 167 6.70 -26.84 -9.23
CA LEU A 167 7.24 -28.17 -9.40
C LEU A 167 8.74 -28.06 -9.10
N ILE A 168 9.12 -28.54 -7.93
CA ILE A 168 10.47 -29.04 -7.74
C ILE A 168 10.44 -30.44 -8.36
N PHE A 169 11.28 -30.64 -9.39
CA PHE A 169 11.43 -31.91 -10.11
C PHE A 169 11.70 -33.09 -9.18
#